data_AF-A0A2V5VUL1-F1
#
_entry.id   AF-A0A2V5VUL1-F1
#
_cell.length_a   1.000
_cell.length_b   1.000
_cell.length_c   1.000
_cell.angle_alpha   90.00
_cell.angle_beta   90.00
_cell.angle_gamma   90.00
#
_symmetry.space_group_name_H-M   'P 1'
#
loop_
_entity.id
_entity.type
_entity.pdbx_description
1 polymer ?
#
loop_
_entity_poly.entity_id
_entity_poly.type
_entity_poly.pdbx_seq_one_letter_code
_entity_poly.pdbx_strand_id
1 'polypeptide(L)' 'DNTIERRNLETGSLFEGKRIVKSGLKDGEKVVSTRLQLLQTGMKVTPVPEKENAEVGMRNAERPGE' A
#
# COMPACT_ATOMS: atom_id res chain seq x y z
N ASP A 1 -3.29 -13.14 9.98
CA ASP A 1 -3.90 -12.28 11.02
C ASP A 1 -4.18 -10.81 10.67
N ASN A 2 -4.07 -10.39 9.40
CA ASN A 2 -4.26 -8.98 9.00
C ASN A 2 -3.51 -7.97 9.90
N THR A 3 -2.35 -8.37 10.41
CA THR A 3 -1.47 -7.53 11.21
C THR A 3 -0.42 -6.92 10.28
N ILE A 4 -0.17 -5.63 10.42
CA ILE A 4 0.82 -4.92 9.62
C ILE A 4 2.22 -5.34 10.04
N GLU A 5 2.99 -5.80 9.07
CA GLU A 5 4.42 -6.03 9.21
C GLU A 5 5.18 -5.07 8.30
N ARG A 6 6.25 -4.47 8.82
CA ARG A 6 7.19 -3.70 8.01
C ARG A 6 8.31 -4.62 7.59
N ARG A 7 8.48 -4.76 6.28
CA ARG A 7 9.52 -5.58 5.66
C ARG A 7 10.17 -4.80 4.53
N ASN A 8 11.47 -5.00 4.32
CA ASN A 8 12.15 -4.50 3.13
C ASN A 8 11.82 -5.40 1.93
N LEU A 9 11.49 -4.78 0.81
CA LEU A 9 11.24 -5.45 -0.47
C LEU A 9 12.35 -5.07 -1.44
N GLU A 10 12.85 -6.05 -2.19
CA GLU A 10 13.72 -5.75 -3.33
C GLU A 10 12.83 -5.49 -4.55
N THR A 11 12.84 -4.24 -5.02
CA THR A 11 12.07 -3.83 -6.20
C THR A 11 12.99 -3.62 -7.39
N GLY A 12 12.51 -4.00 -8.57
CA GLY A 12 13.18 -3.84 -9.85
C GLY A 12 12.60 -2.69 -10.66
N SER A 13 12.61 -2.86 -11.98
CA SER A 13 12.12 -1.89 -12.94
C SER A 13 10.63 -1.58 -12.75
N LEU A 14 10.25 -0.37 -13.17
CA LEU A 14 8.85 0.01 -13.33
C LEU A 14 8.31 -0.64 -14.61
N PHE A 15 7.14 -1.25 -14.54
CA PHE A 15 6.44 -1.85 -15.68
C PHE A 15 4.96 -1.49 -15.59
N GLU A 16 4.43 -0.84 -16.63
CA GLU A 16 3.01 -0.40 -16.70
C GLU A 16 2.54 0.38 -15.45
N GLY A 17 3.39 1.27 -14.91
CA GLY A 17 3.06 2.04 -13.71
C GLY A 17 3.13 1.25 -12.40
N LYS A 18 3.49 -0.04 -12.44
CA LYS A 18 3.69 -0.91 -11.27
C LYS A 18 5.18 -1.20 -11.07
N ARG A 19 5.61 -1.44 -9.83
CA ARG A 19 6.99 -1.89 -9.55
C ARG A 19 7.03 -3.41 -9.51
N ILE A 20 7.98 -3.99 -10.23
CA ILE A 20 8.25 -5.42 -10.16
C ILE A 20 8.94 -5.72 -8.82
N VAL A 21 8.37 -6.63 -8.02
CA VAL A 21 9.01 -7.12 -6.79
C VAL A 21 9.89 -8.31 -7.16
N LYS A 22 11.19 -8.20 -6.88
CA LYS A 22 12.17 -9.28 -7.10
C LYS A 22 12.23 -10.24 -5.92
N SER A 23 12.12 -9.72 -4.70
CA SER A 23 12.16 -10.53 -3.47
C SER A 23 11.45 -9.84 -2.30
N GLY A 24 11.14 -10.63 -1.26
CA GLY A 24 10.57 -10.13 0.00
C GLY A 24 9.04 -10.18 0.08
N LEU A 25 8.36 -10.47 -1.04
CA LEU A 25 6.92 -10.69 -1.11
C LEU A 25 6.64 -12.10 -1.67
N LYS A 26 5.75 -12.84 -1.02
CA LYS A 26 5.30 -14.16 -1.48
C LYS A 26 3.97 -14.05 -2.23
N ASP A 27 3.72 -14.99 -3.13
CA ASP A 27 2.43 -15.09 -3.79
C ASP A 27 1.28 -15.20 -2.79
N GLY A 28 0.21 -14.45 -3.03
CA GLY A 28 -0.95 -14.38 -2.14
C GLY A 28 -0.80 -13.46 -0.93
N GLU A 29 0.40 -12.91 -0.66
CA GLU A 29 0.55 -11.86 0.34
C GLU A 29 -0.12 -10.56 -0.14
N LYS A 30 -0.79 -9.88 0.80
CA LYS A 30 -1.45 -8.59 0.53
C LYS A 30 -0.50 -7.46 0.93
N VAL A 31 -0.37 -6.48 0.04
CA VAL A 31 0.38 -5.25 0.30
C VAL A 31 -0.58 -4.11 0.58
N VAL A 32 -0.17 -3.17 1.45
CA VAL A 32 -0.94 -1.96 1.68
C VAL A 32 -0.44 -0.87 0.75
N SER A 33 -1.32 -0.40 -0.13
CA SER A 33 -1.02 0.64 -1.13
C SER A 33 -1.48 2.04 -0.72
N THR A 34 -2.25 2.15 0.37
CA THR A 34 -2.94 3.38 0.76
C THR A 34 -2.63 3.75 2.22
N ARG A 35 -2.52 5.04 2.52
CA ARG A 35 -2.37 5.58 3.90
C ARG A 35 -1.19 4.97 4.69
N LEU A 36 -0.09 4.58 4.03
CA LEU A 36 1.12 4.01 4.67
C LEU A 36 1.65 4.86 5.84
N GLN A 37 1.50 6.18 5.78
CA GLN A 37 1.91 7.15 6.81
C GLN A 37 1.20 6.93 8.16
N LEU A 38 -0.03 6.39 8.14
CA LEU A 38 -0.85 6.15 9.33
C LEU A 38 -0.64 4.74 9.91
N LEU A 39 0.08 3.87 9.20
CA LEU A 39 0.24 2.47 9.62
C LEU A 39 1.46 2.30 10.50
N GLN A 40 1.29 1.52 11.56
CA GLN A 40 2.36 1.11 12.45
C GLN A 40 2.51 -0.40 12.45
N THR A 41 3.74 -0.90 12.61
CA THR A 41 4.01 -2.34 12.76
C THR A 41 3.23 -2.89 13.95
N GLY A 42 2.65 -4.08 13.81
CA GLY A 42 1.82 -4.70 14.84
C GLY A 42 0.37 -4.21 14.86
N MET A 43 0.01 -3.20 14.07
CA MET A 43 -1.37 -2.72 13.97
C MET A 43 -2.24 -3.72 13.21
N LYS A 44 -3.42 -4.02 13.73
CA LYS A 44 -4.40 -4.86 13.03
C LYS A 44 -5.22 -4.01 12.06
N VAL A 45 -5.35 -4.46 10.83
CA VAL A 45 -6.10 -3.75 9.78
C VAL A 45 -7.21 -4.61 9.20
N THR A 46 -8.20 -3.95 8.62
CA THR A 46 -9.24 -4.61 7.82
C THR A 46 -8.89 -4.41 6.34
N PRO A 47 -8.55 -5.48 5.59
CA PRO A 47 -8.29 -5.36 4.16
C PRO A 47 -9.54 -4.90 3.42
N VAL A 48 -9.44 -3.82 2.64
CA VAL A 48 -10.51 -3.37 1.75
C VAL A 48 -10.20 -3.89 0.34
N PRO A 49 -11.15 -4.55 -0.36
CA PRO A 49 -10.95 -5.01 -1.73
C PRO A 49 -10.65 -3.84 -2.69
N GLU A 50 -9.73 -4.03 -3.63
CA GLU A 50 -9.25 -2.98 -4.53
C GLU A 50 -10.34 -2.38 -5.44
N LYS A 51 -11.47 -3.09 -5.64
CA LYS A 51 -12.59 -2.62 -6.47
C LYS A 51 -13.29 -1.34 -5.96
N GLU A 52 -12.99 -0.87 -4.76
CA GLU A 52 -13.69 0.27 -4.13
C GLU A 52 -12.84 1.55 -4.00
N ASN A 53 -11.54 1.51 -4.30
CA ASN A 53 -10.62 2.59 -3.90
C ASN A 53 -9.88 3.33 -5.01
N ALA A 54 -10.08 2.99 -6.29
CA ALA A 54 -9.47 3.73 -7.41
C ALA A 54 -9.94 5.21 -7.48
N GLU A 55 -11.06 5.54 -6.84
CA GLU A 55 -11.66 6.88 -6.82
C GLU A 55 -11.28 7.74 -5.59
N VAL A 56 -10.80 7.14 -4.49
CA VAL A 56 -10.57 7.85 -3.22
C VAL A 56 -9.12 8.35 -3.06
N GLY A 57 -8.19 7.88 -3.90
CA GLY A 57 -6.75 8.19 -3.81
C GLY A 57 -6.33 9.61 -4.20
N MET A 58 -7.20 10.39 -4.85
CA MET A 58 -6.85 11.73 -5.39
C MET A 58 -7.38 12.93 -4.57
N ARG A 59 -8.10 12.72 -3.46
CA ARG A 59 -8.75 13.82 -2.71
C ARG A 59 -7.92 14.46 -1.57
N ASN A 60 -6.71 13.99 -1.30
CA ASN A 60 -5.89 14.52 -0.17
C ASN A 60 -4.68 15.36 -0.62
N ALA A 61 -4.82 16.13 -1.69
CA ALA A 61 -3.85 17.15 -2.11
C ALA A 61 -4.46 18.56 -2.18
N GLU A 62 -5.56 18.81 -1.47
CA GLU A 62 -6.10 20.15 -1.31
C GLU A 62 -5.36 20.84 -0.15
N ARG A 63 -4.39 21.67 -0.54
CA ARG A 63 -3.71 22.67 0.29
C ARG A 63 -4.76 23.45 1.10
N PRO A 64 -4.62 23.62 2.44
CA PRO A 64 -5.40 24.64 3.12
C PRO A 64 -4.88 26.00 2.63
N GLY A 65 -5.71 26.68 1.84
CA GLY A 65 -5.54 28.09 1.51
C GLY A 65 -6.23 28.96 2.56
N GLU A 66 -5.57 30.09 2.82
CA GLU A 66 -5.96 31.26 3.63
C GLU A 66 -5.79 31.17 5.15
#